data_AF-A0A7Y3X132-F1
#
_entry.id   AF-A0A7Y3X132-F1
#
_cell.length_a   1.000
_cell.length_b   1.000
_cell.length_c   1.000
_cell.angle_alpha   90.00
_cell.angle_beta   90.00
_cell.angle_gamma   90.00
#
_symmetry.space_group_name_H-M   'P 1'
#
loop_
_entity.id
_entity.type
_entity.pdbx_description
1 polymer ?
#
loop_
_entity_poly.entity_id
_entity_poly.type
_entity_poly.pdbx_seq_one_letter_code
_entity_poly.pdbx_strand_id
1 'polypeptide(L)'
;MIRIILTVVVLLFNCLTFSQTTKKENYTLTIIKGKVVKENKQTFWITPATLTNNTKDTLRYYSMSCSWHSFYSVDNNKLQVEEKDCDKNIPIILTLAPGQSRTVKIRLLISQTIATSKIKFKIGFNLMKVSGTQKNFNFDFKEQQKKKNIIWSNII
;
A
#
# COMPACT_ATOMS: atom_id res chain seq x y z
N MET A 1 40.45 52.67 40.47
CA MET A 1 39.57 51.55 40.85
C MET A 1 38.42 51.48 39.85
N ILE A 2 38.50 50.60 38.84
CA ILE A 2 37.44 50.40 37.85
C ILE A 2 36.94 48.97 38.05
N ARG A 3 35.66 48.81 38.43
CA ARG A 3 35.01 47.52 38.65
C ARG A 3 34.49 47.00 37.31
N ILE A 4 35.01 45.84 36.91
CA ILE A 4 34.52 45.04 35.79
C ILE A 4 33.24 44.32 36.26
N ILE A 5 32.11 44.57 35.63
CA ILE A 5 30.88 43.81 35.83
C ILE A 5 30.77 42.82 34.67
N LEU A 6 30.98 41.54 34.96
CA LEU A 6 30.86 40.43 34.03
C LEU A 6 29.41 39.93 34.05
N THR A 7 28.62 40.30 33.05
CA THR A 7 27.22 39.84 32.93
C THR A 7 27.20 38.45 32.28
N VAL A 8 26.96 37.41 33.07
CA VAL A 8 26.78 36.04 32.59
C VAL A 8 25.36 35.89 32.05
N VAL A 9 25.22 35.84 30.73
CA VAL A 9 23.94 35.55 30.06
C VAL A 9 23.74 34.04 30.06
N VAL A 10 22.86 33.55 30.94
CA VAL A 10 22.44 32.15 30.97
C VAL A 10 21.37 31.92 29.90
N LEU A 11 21.80 31.38 28.76
CA LEU A 11 20.92 30.90 27.69
C LEU A 11 20.20 29.62 28.15
N LEU A 12 18.98 29.76 28.67
CA LEU A 12 18.06 28.66 28.87
C LEU A 12 17.55 28.18 27.50
N PHE A 13 18.28 27.26 26.89
CA PHE A 13 17.77 26.45 25.79
C PHE A 13 16.65 25.55 26.33
N ASN A 14 15.41 26.02 26.19
CA ASN A 14 14.23 25.16 26.31
C ASN A 14 14.33 24.09 25.23
N CYS A 15 14.85 22.92 25.61
CA CYS A 15 14.87 21.72 24.79
C CYS A 15 13.43 21.22 24.72
N LEU A 16 12.65 21.77 23.78
CA LEU A 16 11.35 21.23 23.40
C LEU A 16 11.63 19.90 22.70
N THR A 17 11.58 18.81 23.46
CA THR A 17 11.53 17.46 22.90
C THR A 17 10.20 17.31 22.18
N PHE A 18 10.20 17.60 20.88
CA PHE A 18 9.10 17.31 19.98
C PHE A 18 8.94 15.79 19.88
N SER A 19 8.15 15.21 20.78
CA SER A 19 7.72 13.83 20.69
C SER A 19 6.80 13.71 19.48
N GLN A 20 7.38 13.28 18.35
CA GLN A 20 6.60 12.87 17.18
C GLN A 20 5.87 11.57 17.53
N THR A 21 4.66 11.68 18.07
CA THR A 21 3.73 10.55 18.01
C THR A 21 3.41 10.30 16.54
N THR A 22 4.12 9.35 15.92
CA THR A 22 3.82 8.88 14.57
C THR A 22 2.38 8.37 14.58
N LYS A 23 1.49 9.11 13.91
CA LYS A 23 0.09 8.71 13.79
C LYS A 23 0.05 7.37 13.07
N LYS A 24 -0.31 6.30 13.80
CA LYS A 24 -0.41 4.95 13.23
C LYS A 24 -1.44 4.98 12.10
N GLU A 25 -1.04 4.59 10.89
CA GLU A 25 -1.96 4.50 9.76
C GLU A 25 -3.04 3.46 10.03
N ASN A 26 -4.29 3.78 9.69
CA ASN A 26 -5.45 2.90 9.91
C ASN A 26 -5.32 1.57 9.16
N TYR A 27 -4.70 1.58 7.99
CA TYR A 27 -4.46 0.41 7.16
C TYR A 27 -3.06 0.52 6.57
N THR A 28 -2.35 -0.60 6.52
CA THR A 28 -1.01 -0.64 5.96
C THR A 28 -0.95 -1.71 4.89
N LEU A 29 -0.27 -1.40 3.78
CA LEU A 29 0.11 -2.38 2.79
C LEU A 29 1.62 -2.62 2.93
N THR A 30 2.04 -3.88 3.05
CA THR A 30 3.46 -4.23 3.08
C THR A 30 3.77 -5.23 1.99
N ILE A 31 4.93 -5.06 1.35
CA ILE A 31 5.44 -6.00 0.35
C ILE A 31 6.80 -6.53 0.80
N ILE A 32 7.06 -7.80 0.49
CA ILE A 32 8.36 -8.42 0.72
C ILE A 32 9.02 -8.81 -0.59
N LYS A 33 10.35 -8.93 -0.58
CA LYS A 33 11.11 -9.31 -1.76
C LYS A 33 10.53 -10.59 -2.37
N GLY A 34 10.16 -10.47 -3.63
CA GLY A 34 9.55 -11.54 -4.41
C GLY A 34 10.57 -12.43 -5.09
N LYS A 35 10.07 -13.35 -5.91
CA LYS A 35 10.88 -14.16 -6.83
C LYS A 35 10.68 -13.69 -8.26
N VAL A 36 11.72 -13.82 -9.06
CA VAL A 36 11.67 -13.59 -10.50
C VAL A 36 11.51 -14.92 -11.20
N VAL A 37 10.52 -15.05 -12.07
CA VAL A 37 10.26 -16.26 -12.86
C VAL A 37 10.21 -15.92 -14.34
N LYS A 38 10.61 -16.86 -15.19
CA LYS A 38 10.49 -16.75 -16.65
C LYS A 38 9.48 -17.78 -17.14
N GLU A 39 8.46 -17.33 -17.85
CA GLU A 39 7.37 -18.16 -18.36
C GLU A 39 6.97 -17.63 -19.74
N ASN A 40 6.79 -18.51 -20.73
CA ASN A 40 6.36 -18.11 -22.08
C ASN A 40 7.16 -16.94 -22.69
N LYS A 41 8.48 -16.92 -22.48
CA LYS A 41 9.42 -15.84 -22.89
C LYS A 41 9.22 -14.49 -22.19
N GLN A 42 8.30 -14.40 -21.23
CA GLN A 42 8.09 -13.23 -20.38
C GLN A 42 8.78 -13.42 -19.03
N THR A 43 9.14 -12.31 -18.39
CA THR A 43 9.73 -12.31 -17.04
C THR A 43 8.76 -11.66 -16.07
N PHE A 44 8.48 -12.34 -14.97
CA PHE A 44 7.57 -11.88 -13.94
C PHE A 44 8.28 -11.73 -12.59
N TRP A 45 8.00 -10.65 -11.89
CA TRP A 45 8.30 -10.51 -10.48
C TRP A 45 7.05 -10.85 -9.66
N ILE A 46 7.13 -11.91 -8.86
CA ILE A 46 6.03 -12.37 -8.00
C ILE A 46 6.33 -11.97 -6.56
N THR A 47 5.61 -10.99 -6.03
CA THR A 47 5.80 -10.46 -4.68
C THR A 47 4.51 -10.59 -3.83
N PRO A 48 4.60 -11.07 -2.59
CA PRO A 48 3.49 -11.01 -1.66
C PRO A 48 3.20 -9.58 -1.23
N ALA A 49 1.92 -9.17 -1.30
CA ALA A 49 1.40 -7.93 -0.75
C ALA A 49 0.40 -8.24 0.36
N THR A 50 0.63 -7.66 1.54
CA THR A 50 -0.16 -7.90 2.76
C THR A 50 -0.85 -6.62 3.18
N LEU A 51 -2.18 -6.61 3.13
CA LEU A 51 -3.02 -5.55 3.68
C LEU A 51 -3.35 -5.88 5.13
N THR A 52 -3.06 -4.95 6.04
CA THR A 52 -3.31 -5.08 7.48
C THR A 52 -4.30 -4.03 7.96
N ASN A 53 -5.29 -4.46 8.76
CA ASN A 53 -6.20 -3.56 9.45
C ASN A 53 -5.65 -3.20 10.84
N ASN A 54 -5.17 -1.97 11.01
CA ASN A 54 -4.66 -1.47 12.29
C ASN A 54 -5.72 -0.78 13.15
N THR A 55 -6.95 -0.67 12.66
CA THR A 55 -8.05 -0.03 13.39
C THR A 55 -8.66 -0.99 14.42
N LYS A 56 -9.52 -0.44 15.29
CA LYS A 56 -10.30 -1.22 16.26
C LYS A 56 -11.59 -1.80 15.65
N ASP A 57 -11.92 -1.41 14.42
CA ASP A 57 -13.15 -1.80 13.76
C ASP A 57 -12.88 -2.82 12.66
N THR A 58 -13.89 -3.63 12.36
CA THR A 58 -13.83 -4.54 11.21
C THR A 58 -13.87 -3.77 9.90
N LEU A 59 -12.83 -3.94 9.08
CA LEU A 59 -12.79 -3.39 7.73
C LEU A 59 -13.63 -4.27 6.79
N ARG A 60 -14.60 -3.67 6.11
CA ARG A 60 -15.26 -4.25 4.93
C ARG A 60 -14.86 -3.48 3.69
N TYR A 61 -14.50 -4.18 2.62
CA TYR A 61 -14.03 -3.55 1.38
C TYR A 61 -14.39 -4.38 0.16
N TYR A 62 -14.53 -3.71 -0.98
CA TYR A 62 -14.81 -4.36 -2.25
C TYR A 62 -13.55 -5.01 -2.85
N SER A 63 -13.78 -6.13 -3.51
CA SER A 63 -12.85 -6.81 -4.41
C SER A 63 -13.64 -7.42 -5.55
N MET A 64 -12.96 -8.09 -6.46
CA MET A 64 -13.56 -8.91 -7.49
C MET A 64 -13.34 -10.40 -7.20
N SER A 65 -14.26 -11.25 -7.63
CA SER A 65 -14.16 -12.70 -7.48
C SER A 65 -12.94 -13.29 -8.20
N CYS A 66 -12.46 -12.62 -9.25
CA CYS A 66 -11.42 -13.14 -10.12
C CYS A 66 -10.38 -12.08 -10.54
N SER A 67 -10.82 -10.89 -10.95
CA SER A 67 -9.93 -9.81 -11.40
C SER A 67 -9.50 -8.87 -10.27
N TRP A 68 -9.31 -9.39 -9.06
CA TRP A 68 -8.93 -8.60 -7.88
C TRP A 68 -7.61 -7.82 -8.08
N HIS A 69 -6.74 -8.27 -8.99
CA HIS A 69 -5.50 -7.59 -9.39
C HIS A 69 -5.73 -6.15 -9.88
N SER A 70 -6.91 -5.86 -10.46
CA SER A 70 -7.28 -4.52 -10.95
C SER A 70 -7.32 -3.44 -9.85
N PHE A 71 -7.42 -3.84 -8.57
CA PHE A 71 -7.34 -2.93 -7.43
C PHE A 71 -5.89 -2.53 -7.10
N TYR A 72 -4.91 -3.16 -7.74
CA TYR A 72 -3.50 -2.92 -7.47
C TYR A 72 -2.86 -2.04 -8.56
N SER A 73 -1.80 -1.35 -8.17
CA SER A 73 -0.99 -0.50 -9.04
C SER A 73 0.48 -0.66 -8.67
N VAL A 74 1.37 -0.29 -9.58
CA VAL A 74 2.82 -0.23 -9.34
C VAL A 74 3.32 1.14 -9.76
N ASP A 75 4.24 1.72 -8.97
CA ASP A 75 4.78 3.08 -9.20
C ASP A 75 5.99 3.11 -10.14
N ASN A 76 6.30 1.97 -10.77
CA ASN A 76 7.43 1.81 -11.67
C ASN A 76 6.94 1.45 -13.08
N ASN A 77 7.21 2.31 -14.06
CA ASN A 77 6.77 2.16 -15.45
C ASN A 77 7.37 0.96 -16.20
N LYS A 78 8.38 0.28 -15.63
CA LYS A 78 8.97 -0.95 -16.16
C LYS A 78 8.24 -2.21 -15.67
N LEU A 79 7.27 -2.03 -14.78
CA LEU A 79 6.46 -3.08 -14.20
C LEU A 79 5.01 -2.84 -14.55
N GLN A 80 4.28 -3.92 -14.79
CA GLN A 80 2.84 -3.88 -14.97
C GLN A 80 2.21 -4.98 -14.14
N VAL A 81 1.14 -4.67 -13.40
CA VAL A 81 0.37 -5.73 -12.72
C VAL A 81 -0.24 -6.63 -13.79
N GLU A 82 0.07 -7.92 -13.73
CA GLU A 82 -0.53 -8.91 -14.63
C GLU A 82 -2.03 -8.96 -14.35
N GLU A 83 -2.82 -8.62 -15.38
CA GLU A 83 -4.25 -8.83 -15.35
C GLU A 83 -4.55 -10.24 -15.88
N LYS A 84 -5.53 -10.89 -15.26
CA LYS A 84 -6.00 -12.20 -15.70
C LYS A 84 -7.43 -12.07 -16.17
N ASP A 85 -7.67 -12.48 -17.41
CA ASP A 85 -9.01 -12.55 -17.97
C ASP A 85 -9.88 -13.53 -17.19
N CYS A 86 -11.14 -13.16 -17.01
CA CYS A 86 -12.09 -13.98 -16.28
C CYS A 86 -13.54 -13.70 -16.67
N ASP A 87 -14.21 -14.71 -17.20
CA ASP A 87 -15.56 -14.58 -17.77
C ASP A 87 -16.64 -14.32 -16.72
N LYS A 88 -16.48 -14.86 -15.50
CA LYS A 88 -17.48 -14.77 -14.41
C LYS A 88 -16.96 -13.92 -13.25
N ASN A 89 -16.59 -12.69 -13.56
CA ASN A 89 -16.06 -11.76 -12.60
C ASN A 89 -17.16 -10.88 -11.99
N ILE A 90 -17.40 -11.03 -10.68
CA ILE A 90 -18.42 -10.28 -9.94
C ILE A 90 -17.80 -9.56 -8.74
N PRO A 91 -18.34 -8.39 -8.33
CA PRO A 91 -17.94 -7.73 -7.09
C PRO A 91 -18.25 -8.60 -5.88
N ILE A 92 -17.31 -8.65 -4.95
CA ILE A 92 -17.45 -9.33 -3.66
C ILE A 92 -17.02 -8.37 -2.54
N ILE A 93 -17.57 -8.58 -1.35
CA ILE A 93 -17.14 -7.88 -0.14
C ILE A 93 -16.26 -8.80 0.67
N LEU A 94 -15.08 -8.30 1.01
CA LEU A 94 -14.12 -8.95 1.89
C LEU A 94 -14.11 -8.26 3.25
N THR A 95 -13.76 -9.04 4.27
CA THR A 95 -13.74 -8.59 5.65
C THR A 95 -12.35 -8.82 6.27
N LEU A 96 -11.86 -7.85 7.02
CA LEU A 96 -10.63 -7.93 7.82
C LEU A 96 -10.93 -7.43 9.23
N ALA A 97 -10.93 -8.33 10.22
CA ALA A 97 -11.13 -7.96 11.61
C ALA A 97 -9.96 -7.08 12.13
N PRO A 98 -10.11 -6.40 13.28
CA PRO A 98 -9.03 -5.64 13.90
C PRO A 98 -7.75 -6.48 14.06
N GLY A 99 -6.61 -5.93 13.65
CA GLY A 99 -5.31 -6.60 13.70
C GLY A 99 -5.10 -7.71 12.66
N GLN A 100 -6.14 -8.11 11.92
CA GLN A 100 -5.98 -9.13 10.88
C GLN A 100 -5.35 -8.58 9.62
N SER A 101 -4.72 -9.50 8.88
CA SER A 101 -4.07 -9.22 7.61
C SER A 101 -4.52 -10.20 6.55
N ARG A 102 -4.51 -9.76 5.29
CA ARG A 102 -4.70 -10.62 4.12
C ARG A 102 -3.55 -10.42 3.15
N THR A 103 -2.96 -11.54 2.74
CA THR A 103 -1.85 -11.57 1.79
C THR A 103 -2.32 -12.09 0.45
N VAL A 104 -1.93 -11.40 -0.62
CA VAL A 104 -2.10 -11.85 -2.01
C VAL A 104 -0.75 -11.87 -2.72
N LYS A 105 -0.62 -12.68 -3.77
CA LYS A 105 0.59 -12.71 -4.61
C LYS A 105 0.37 -11.81 -5.81
N ILE A 106 1.06 -10.68 -5.85
CA ILE A 106 1.04 -9.78 -7.00
C ILE A 106 2.06 -10.28 -8.02
N ARG A 107 1.59 -10.49 -9.24
CA ARG A 107 2.45 -10.76 -10.39
C ARG A 107 2.67 -9.48 -11.17
N LEU A 108 3.94 -9.13 -11.38
CA LEU A 108 4.35 -7.96 -12.13
C LEU A 108 5.09 -8.42 -13.38
N LEU A 109 4.54 -8.14 -14.56
CA LEU A 109 5.24 -8.31 -15.82
C LEU A 109 6.38 -7.28 -15.89
N ILE A 110 7.59 -7.73 -16.18
CA ILE A 110 8.75 -6.86 -16.41
C ILE A 110 8.78 -6.54 -17.90
N SER A 111 8.44 -5.31 -18.27
CA SER A 111 8.26 -4.89 -19.67
C SER A 111 9.57 -4.62 -20.42
N GLN A 112 10.70 -4.51 -19.70
CA GLN A 112 12.00 -4.19 -20.27
C GLN A 112 13.09 -5.13 -19.77
N THR A 113 14.09 -5.38 -20.61
CA THR A 113 15.29 -6.17 -20.29
C THR A 113 16.22 -5.38 -19.36
N ILE A 114 15.86 -5.29 -18.09
CA ILE A 114 16.65 -4.60 -17.07
C ILE A 114 17.03 -5.59 -15.98
N ALA A 115 18.25 -5.45 -15.46
CA ALA A 115 18.67 -6.18 -14.27
C ALA A 115 17.69 -5.91 -13.12
N THR A 116 17.06 -6.97 -12.64
CA THR A 116 16.06 -6.95 -11.56
C THR A 116 16.60 -6.33 -10.27
N SER A 117 17.91 -6.40 -10.04
CA SER A 117 18.59 -5.75 -8.92
C SER A 117 18.53 -4.22 -8.91
N LYS A 118 18.22 -3.59 -10.05
CA LYS A 118 18.10 -2.13 -10.18
C LYS A 118 16.66 -1.63 -10.12
N ILE A 119 15.69 -2.55 -10.08
CA ILE A 119 14.27 -2.19 -10.07
C ILE A 119 13.85 -1.93 -8.63
N LYS A 120 13.45 -0.69 -8.35
CA LYS A 120 12.81 -0.31 -7.10
C LYS A 120 11.36 0.06 -7.35
N PHE A 121 10.46 -0.38 -6.48
CA PHE A 121 9.03 -0.11 -6.67
C PHE A 121 8.24 -0.24 -5.36
N LYS A 122 7.05 0.34 -5.38
CA LYS A 122 5.96 0.15 -4.42
C LYS A 122 4.76 -0.46 -5.14
N ILE A 123 3.94 -1.16 -4.37
CA ILE A 123 2.61 -1.58 -4.81
C ILE A 123 1.60 -0.67 -4.13
N GLY A 124 0.62 -0.19 -4.89
CA GLY A 124 -0.52 0.54 -4.39
C GLY A 124 -1.76 -0.34 -4.38
N PHE A 125 -2.56 -0.30 -3.33
CA PHE A 125 -3.87 -0.94 -3.27
C PHE A 125 -4.97 0.11 -3.15
N ASN A 126 -5.89 0.16 -4.10
CA ASN A 126 -7.06 1.04 -4.05
C ASN A 126 -8.11 0.45 -3.08
N LEU A 127 -8.15 0.96 -1.85
CA LEU A 127 -9.08 0.50 -0.84
C LEU A 127 -10.46 1.16 -1.03
N MET A 128 -11.38 0.40 -1.60
CA MET A 128 -12.80 0.78 -1.71
C MET A 128 -13.57 0.25 -0.51
N LYS A 129 -13.72 1.07 0.53
CA LYS A 129 -14.43 0.67 1.76
C LYS A 129 -15.93 0.52 1.51
N VAL A 130 -16.54 -0.37 2.27
CA VAL A 130 -17.99 -0.59 2.30
C VAL A 130 -18.51 -0.05 3.62
N SER A 131 -19.42 0.94 3.57
CA SER A 131 -20.05 1.53 4.76
C SER A 131 -21.49 1.05 4.93
N GLY A 132 -21.89 0.72 6.16
CA GLY A 132 -23.28 0.44 6.52
C GLY A 132 -23.91 -0.76 5.79
N THR A 133 -25.11 -0.56 5.25
CA THR A 133 -25.95 -1.59 4.60
C THR A 133 -25.60 -1.89 3.14
N GLN A 134 -24.51 -1.30 2.61
CA GLN A 134 -24.07 -1.50 1.23
C GLN A 134 -23.84 -2.99 0.91
N LYS A 135 -24.36 -3.40 -0.26
CA LYS A 135 -24.29 -4.75 -0.82
C LYS A 135 -23.31 -4.81 -1.98
N ASN A 136 -23.03 -6.02 -2.48
CA ASN A 136 -22.12 -6.26 -3.61
C ASN A 136 -22.52 -5.45 -4.87
N PHE A 137 -23.82 -5.26 -5.11
CA PHE A 137 -24.34 -4.53 -6.27
C PHE A 137 -24.15 -3.01 -6.20
N ASN A 138 -23.78 -2.45 -5.05
CA ASN A 138 -23.48 -1.02 -4.90
C ASN A 138 -22.04 -0.66 -5.32
N PHE A 139 -21.36 -1.55 -6.04
CA PHE A 139 -19.99 -1.36 -6.48
C PHE A 139 -19.86 -0.24 -7.53
N ASP A 140 -19.01 0.75 -7.26
CA ASP A 140 -18.74 1.85 -8.19
C ASP A 140 -17.52 1.57 -9.07
N PHE A 141 -17.78 1.08 -10.29
CA PHE A 141 -16.73 0.86 -11.30
C PHE A 141 -15.96 2.13 -11.67
N LYS A 142 -16.58 3.32 -11.60
CA LYS A 142 -15.89 4.59 -11.90
C LYS A 142 -14.93 4.97 -10.78
N GLU A 143 -15.28 4.71 -9.52
CA GLU A 143 -14.34 4.86 -8.39
C GLU A 143 -13.15 3.91 -8.55
N GLN A 144 -13.43 2.64 -8.89
CA GLN A 144 -12.39 1.64 -9.09
C GLN A 144 -11.37 2.08 -10.16
N GLN A 145 -11.85 2.57 -11.30
CA GLN A 145 -10.99 3.07 -12.39
C GLN A 145 -10.17 4.29 -11.98
N LYS A 146 -10.76 5.20 -11.20
CA LYS A 146 -10.07 6.42 -10.72
C LYS A 146 -9.04 6.14 -9.64
N LYS A 147 -9.09 4.98 -8.98
CA LYS A 147 -8.19 4.57 -7.90
C LYS A 147 -8.01 5.66 -6.85
N LYS A 148 -9.10 6.20 -6.30
CA LYS A 148 -9.08 7.38 -5.43
C LYS A 148 -8.35 7.17 -4.10
N ASN A 149 -8.34 5.94 -3.58
CA ASN A 149 -7.96 5.64 -2.19
C ASN A 149 -6.78 4.65 -2.16
N ILE A 150 -5.63 5.04 -2.72
CA ILE A 150 -4.46 4.16 -2.80
C ILE A 150 -3.68 4.14 -1.48
N ILE A 151 -3.52 2.95 -0.91
CA ILE A 151 -2.55 2.66 0.15
C ILE A 151 -1.28 2.15 -0.52
N TRP A 152 -0.20 2.92 -0.40
CA TRP A 152 1.10 2.54 -0.95
C TRP A 152 1.90 1.69 0.04
N SER A 153 2.62 0.70 -0.48
CA SER A 153 3.50 -0.14 0.31
C SER A 153 4.85 0.51 0.64
N ASN A 154 5.64 -0.19 1.45
CA ASN A 154 7.09 0.03 1.49
C ASN A 154 7.72 -0.19 0.11
N ILE A 155 8.91 0.38 -0.08
CA ILE A 155 9.74 0.18 -1.28
C ILE A 155 10.52 -1.14 -1.16
N ILE A 156 10.70 -1.82 -2.29
CA ILE A 156 11.70 -2.90 -2.49
C ILE A 156 12.84 -2.35 -3.35
#